data_AF-A0A2L2XVW4-F1
#
_entry.id   AF-A0A2L2XVW4-F1
#
_cell.length_a   1.000
_cell.length_b   1.000
_cell.length_c   1.000
_cell.angle_alpha   90.00
_cell.angle_beta   90.00
_cell.angle_gamma   90.00
#
_symmetry.space_group_name_H-M   'P 1'
#
loop_
_entity.id
_entity.type
_entity.pdbx_description
1 polymer ?
#
loop_
_entity_poly.entity_id
_entity_poly.type
_entity_poly.pdbx_seq_one_letter_code
_entity_poly.pdbx_strand_id
1 'polypeptide(L)'
;MLHEANLRKDQLTRLLVDAGISATDSWQWIENHKKVKNFIDNNSRGSVENELKNFIELRNNSAHGKEIDTVLNANELLQLCDFVEAICQAMSELVLYCFVDRKKKIGKLQKLGEIVNWYQQKKACAIKISDEPQEPNKRLEVGKKVFLVSENKKICQNAIIESIQINKNGKNTPRRRIPIREIKDSEIGLKFDKEGQRGLEVYLVISE
;
A
#
# COMPACT_ATOMS: atom_id res chain seq x y z
N MET A 1 -35.52 14.68 -0.72
CA MET A 1 -34.28 14.62 -1.52
C MET A 1 -33.13 14.39 -0.56
N LEU A 2 -32.64 13.15 -0.45
CA LEU A 2 -31.38 12.88 0.24
C LEU A 2 -30.29 13.59 -0.55
N HIS A 3 -29.78 14.71 -0.04
CA HIS A 3 -28.47 15.16 -0.46
C HIS A 3 -27.52 14.04 -0.06
N GLU A 4 -27.19 13.18 -1.02
CA GLU A 4 -26.03 12.31 -1.01
C GLU A 4 -24.77 13.18 -0.91
N ALA A 5 -24.57 13.75 0.28
CA ALA A 5 -23.24 13.96 0.78
C ALA A 5 -22.65 12.55 0.75
N ASN A 6 -21.93 12.22 -0.31
CA ASN A 6 -21.30 10.94 -0.51
C ASN A 6 -19.87 11.31 -0.88
N LEU A 7 -18.90 10.81 -0.11
CA LEU A 7 -17.45 10.97 -0.29
C LEU A 7 -16.80 12.26 0.23
N ARG A 8 -17.51 13.10 1.00
CA ARG A 8 -16.87 14.24 1.68
C ARG A 8 -15.94 13.75 2.80
N LYS A 9 -14.91 14.55 3.14
CA LYS A 9 -13.93 14.23 4.19
C LYS A 9 -14.58 13.84 5.51
N ASP A 10 -15.57 14.58 5.98
CA ASP A 10 -16.31 14.30 7.23
C ASP A 10 -17.03 12.94 7.19
N GLN A 11 -17.55 12.55 6.04
CA GLN A 11 -18.30 11.29 5.90
C GLN A 11 -17.40 10.09 5.72
N LEU A 12 -16.31 10.25 4.95
CA LEU A 12 -15.24 9.26 4.89
C LEU A 12 -14.61 9.06 6.27
N THR A 13 -14.47 10.14 7.05
CA THR A 13 -14.03 10.06 8.45
C THR A 13 -14.96 9.20 9.28
N ARG A 14 -16.28 9.47 9.23
CA ARG A 14 -17.28 8.67 9.95
C ARG A 14 -17.22 7.20 9.55
N LEU A 15 -17.15 6.90 8.26
CA LEU A 15 -17.01 5.54 7.74
C LEU A 15 -15.78 4.82 8.33
N LEU A 16 -14.62 5.49 8.39
CA LEU A 16 -13.40 4.90 8.92
C LEU A 16 -13.45 4.73 10.44
N VAL A 17 -14.03 5.70 11.16
CA VAL A 17 -14.26 5.63 12.60
C VAL A 17 -15.19 4.48 12.96
N ASP A 18 -16.29 4.31 12.22
CA ASP A 18 -17.25 3.21 12.41
C ASP A 18 -16.59 1.84 12.14
N ALA A 19 -15.57 1.79 11.27
CA ALA A 19 -14.73 0.61 11.06
C ALA A 19 -13.65 0.39 12.15
N GLY A 20 -13.60 1.26 13.16
CA GLY A 20 -12.64 1.21 14.26
C GLY A 20 -11.25 1.73 13.90
N ILE A 21 -11.15 2.66 12.95
CA ILE A 21 -9.92 3.35 12.56
C ILE A 21 -10.01 4.80 13.05
N SER A 22 -9.02 5.24 13.83
CA SER A 22 -8.96 6.61 14.36
C SER A 22 -9.05 7.65 13.24
N ALA A 23 -9.87 8.69 13.44
CA ALA A 23 -10.03 9.80 12.51
C ALA A 23 -8.67 10.46 12.19
N THR A 24 -7.89 10.78 13.23
CA THR A 24 -6.58 11.43 13.08
C THR A 24 -5.61 10.55 12.31
N ASP A 25 -5.49 9.28 12.71
CA ASP A 25 -4.53 8.35 12.10
C ASP A 25 -4.88 8.06 10.63
N SER A 26 -6.19 8.02 10.33
CA SER A 26 -6.68 7.75 8.98
C SER A 26 -6.30 8.85 7.98
N TRP A 27 -6.53 10.12 8.31
CA TRP A 27 -6.17 11.22 7.43
C TRP A 27 -4.67 11.47 7.39
N GLN A 28 -3.97 11.26 8.51
CA GLN A 28 -2.51 11.28 8.50
C GLN A 28 -1.95 10.22 7.54
N TRP A 29 -2.57 9.05 7.43
CA TRP A 29 -2.20 8.06 6.43
C TRP A 29 -2.55 8.50 5.02
N ILE A 30 -3.81 8.87 4.76
CA ILE A 30 -4.31 9.18 3.42
C ILE A 30 -3.55 10.37 2.81
N GLU A 31 -3.40 11.47 3.56
CA GLU A 31 -2.76 12.69 3.08
C GLU A 31 -1.25 12.51 2.88
N ASN A 32 -0.61 11.59 3.62
CA ASN A 32 0.82 11.29 3.45
C ASN A 32 1.11 10.11 2.52
N HIS A 33 0.09 9.46 1.98
CA HIS A 33 0.26 8.37 1.01
C HIS A 33 0.91 8.91 -0.26
N LYS A 34 1.95 8.22 -0.77
CA LYS A 34 2.78 8.70 -1.90
C LYS A 34 1.95 9.13 -3.12
N LYS A 35 0.93 8.36 -3.52
CA LYS A 35 0.09 8.73 -4.68
C LYS A 35 -0.72 10.01 -4.43
N VAL A 36 -1.22 10.21 -3.21
CA VAL A 36 -2.02 11.38 -2.85
C VAL A 36 -1.13 12.62 -2.79
N LYS A 37 0.03 12.54 -2.12
CA LYS A 37 1.01 13.63 -2.09
C LYS A 37 1.44 14.02 -3.50
N ASN A 38 1.86 13.05 -4.31
CA ASN A 38 2.27 13.31 -5.68
C ASN A 38 1.15 13.96 -6.50
N PHE A 39 -0.11 13.54 -6.32
CA PHE A 39 -1.23 14.16 -7.01
C PHE A 39 -1.41 15.63 -6.61
N ILE A 40 -1.41 15.92 -5.30
CA ILE A 40 -1.58 17.28 -4.78
C ILE A 40 -0.42 18.18 -5.20
N ASP A 41 0.81 17.72 -5.00
CA ASP A 41 2.04 18.47 -5.27
C ASP A 41 2.23 18.75 -6.78
N ASN A 42 2.02 17.74 -7.65
CA ASN A 42 2.28 17.90 -9.09
C ASN A 42 1.21 18.74 -9.81
N ASN A 43 0.01 18.83 -9.25
CA ASN A 43 -1.08 19.60 -9.84
C ASN A 43 -1.27 20.95 -9.14
N SER A 44 -0.35 21.35 -8.24
CA SER A 44 -0.44 22.57 -7.43
C SER A 44 -1.81 22.74 -6.76
N ARG A 45 -2.41 21.62 -6.33
CA ARG A 45 -3.73 21.63 -5.70
C ARG A 45 -3.60 22.08 -4.25
N GLY A 46 -4.68 22.63 -3.70
CA GLY A 46 -4.69 23.14 -2.33
C GLY A 46 -4.57 22.02 -1.29
N SER A 47 -5.64 21.27 -1.07
CA SER A 47 -5.69 20.20 -0.09
C SER A 47 -6.55 19.04 -0.60
N VAL A 48 -6.36 17.85 -0.03
CA VAL A 48 -7.21 16.68 -0.32
C VAL A 48 -8.69 17.00 -0.10
N GLU A 49 -9.00 17.77 0.95
CA GLU A 49 -10.36 18.19 1.26
C GLU A 49 -10.95 19.09 0.18
N ASN A 50 -10.17 20.05 -0.32
CA ASN A 50 -10.60 20.94 -1.40
C ASN A 50 -10.84 20.16 -2.70
N GLU A 51 -9.98 19.19 -3.01
CA GLU A 51 -10.15 18.35 -4.21
C GLU A 51 -11.36 17.41 -4.10
N LEU A 52 -11.62 16.82 -2.92
CA LEU A 52 -12.85 16.06 -2.68
C LEU A 52 -14.09 16.94 -2.85
N LYS A 53 -14.07 18.16 -2.32
CA LYS A 53 -15.17 19.12 -2.47
C LYS A 53 -15.40 19.46 -3.94
N ASN A 54 -14.34 19.80 -4.68
CA ASN A 54 -14.39 20.10 -6.10
C ASN A 54 -14.97 18.92 -6.91
N PHE A 55 -14.49 17.70 -6.67
CA PHE A 55 -15.01 16.49 -7.33
C PHE A 55 -16.51 16.31 -7.11
N ILE A 56 -16.99 16.50 -5.87
CA ILE A 56 -18.40 16.33 -5.53
C ILE A 56 -19.26 17.43 -6.16
N GLU A 57 -18.78 18.68 -6.17
CA GLU A 57 -19.47 19.81 -6.81
C GLU A 57 -19.61 19.57 -8.32
N LEU A 58 -18.52 19.18 -9.00
CA LEU A 58 -18.54 18.84 -10.41
C LEU A 58 -19.52 17.69 -10.71
N ARG A 59 -19.46 16.59 -9.95
CA ARG A 59 -20.38 15.44 -10.09
C ARG A 59 -21.84 15.88 -9.94
N ASN A 60 -22.16 16.65 -8.89
CA ASN A 60 -23.53 17.08 -8.61
C ASN A 60 -24.04 18.04 -9.68
N ASN A 61 -23.22 18.97 -10.16
CA ASN A 61 -23.59 19.89 -11.23
C ASN A 61 -23.89 19.13 -12.53
N SER A 62 -23.05 18.14 -12.90
CA SER A 62 -23.29 17.29 -14.06
C SER A 62 -24.57 16.45 -13.93
N ALA A 63 -24.88 15.93 -12.74
CA ALA A 63 -26.05 15.07 -12.51
C ALA A 63 -27.39 15.85 -12.50
N HIS A 64 -27.37 17.11 -12.06
CA HIS A 64 -28.58 17.92 -11.92
C HIS A 64 -29.00 18.67 -13.19
N GLY A 65 -28.24 18.56 -14.29
CA GLY A 65 -28.60 19.17 -15.57
C GLY A 65 -28.76 20.69 -15.51
N LYS A 66 -28.16 21.35 -14.51
CA LYS A 66 -28.03 22.81 -14.51
C LYS A 66 -27.20 23.21 -15.73
N GLU A 67 -27.42 24.43 -16.24
CA GLU A 67 -26.67 24.97 -17.39
C GLU A 67 -25.19 24.55 -17.29
N ILE A 68 -24.71 23.88 -18.33
CA ILE A 68 -23.36 23.33 -18.36
C ILE A 68 -22.41 24.50 -18.60
N ASP A 69 -22.16 25.28 -17.55
CA ASP A 69 -21.23 26.41 -17.59
C ASP A 69 -19.78 25.93 -17.68
N THR A 70 -19.51 24.66 -17.33
CA THR A 70 -18.16 24.08 -17.34
C THR A 70 -18.18 22.66 -17.89
N VAL A 71 -17.82 22.51 -19.17
CA VAL A 71 -17.45 21.20 -19.74
C VAL A 71 -15.98 20.98 -19.43
N LEU A 72 -15.69 19.96 -18.62
CA LEU A 72 -14.30 19.54 -18.39
C LEU A 72 -13.71 19.02 -19.69
N ASN A 73 -12.49 19.45 -19.99
CA ASN A 73 -11.72 18.86 -21.07
C ASN A 73 -11.21 17.45 -20.68
N ALA A 74 -10.72 16.70 -21.66
CA ALA A 74 -10.27 15.33 -21.44
C ALA A 74 -9.17 15.20 -20.36
N ASN A 75 -8.25 16.17 -20.28
CA ASN A 75 -7.17 16.13 -19.29
C ASN A 75 -7.70 16.37 -17.88
N GLU A 76 -8.65 17.29 -17.71
CA GLU A 76 -9.28 17.54 -16.40
C GLU A 76 -10.07 16.33 -15.92
N LEU A 77 -10.75 15.62 -16.81
CA LEU A 77 -11.42 14.35 -16.48
C LEU A 77 -10.42 13.28 -16.04
N LEU A 78 -9.30 13.13 -16.76
CA LEU A 78 -8.24 12.19 -16.37
C LEU A 78 -7.65 12.54 -15.01
N GLN A 79 -7.43 13.82 -14.72
CA GLN A 79 -6.96 14.25 -13.39
C GLN A 79 -7.95 13.89 -12.28
N LEU A 80 -9.26 13.99 -12.51
CA LEU A 80 -10.25 13.53 -11.53
C LEU A 80 -10.19 12.01 -11.33
N CYS A 81 -10.01 11.23 -12.39
CA CYS A 81 -9.82 9.78 -12.29
C CYS A 81 -8.55 9.44 -11.48
N ASP A 82 -7.43 10.10 -11.77
CA ASP A 82 -6.16 9.90 -11.06
C ASP A 82 -6.29 10.24 -9.56
N PHE A 83 -7.03 11.30 -9.24
CA PHE A 83 -7.31 11.68 -7.85
C PHE A 83 -8.11 10.61 -7.11
N VAL A 84 -9.23 10.17 -7.71
CA VAL A 84 -10.09 9.14 -7.13
C VAL A 84 -9.32 7.84 -6.95
N GLU A 85 -8.52 7.43 -7.94
CA GLU A 85 -7.64 6.26 -7.83
C GLU A 85 -6.66 6.41 -6.66
N ALA A 86 -6.01 7.56 -6.52
CA ALA A 86 -5.04 7.82 -5.46
C ALA A 86 -5.67 7.72 -4.06
N ILE A 87 -6.87 8.28 -3.87
CA ILE A 87 -7.61 8.21 -2.61
C ILE A 87 -8.08 6.79 -2.33
N CYS A 88 -8.67 6.10 -3.30
CA CYS A 88 -9.11 4.71 -3.14
C CYS A 88 -7.94 3.79 -2.77
N GLN A 89 -6.78 3.96 -3.41
CA GLN A 89 -5.59 3.19 -3.06
C GLN A 89 -5.11 3.52 -1.64
N ALA A 90 -5.01 4.79 -1.27
CA ALA A 90 -4.56 5.18 0.07
C ALA A 90 -5.46 4.61 1.18
N MET A 91 -6.79 4.65 0.97
CA MET A 91 -7.76 4.05 1.88
C MET A 91 -7.65 2.53 1.94
N SER A 92 -7.47 1.86 0.79
CA SER A 92 -7.28 0.41 0.75
C SER A 92 -6.00 -0.01 1.49
N GLU A 93 -4.90 0.71 1.31
CA GLU A 93 -3.63 0.43 2.01
C GLU A 93 -3.75 0.73 3.50
N LEU A 94 -4.51 1.75 3.92
CA LEU A 94 -4.81 2.01 5.34
C LEU A 94 -5.57 0.85 5.99
N VAL A 95 -6.66 0.38 5.36
CA VAL A 95 -7.44 -0.74 5.89
C VAL A 95 -6.58 -2.00 5.97
N LEU A 96 -5.75 -2.25 4.95
CA LEU A 96 -4.80 -3.36 4.96
C LEU A 96 -3.77 -3.22 6.08
N TYR A 97 -3.25 -2.02 6.31
CA TYR A 97 -2.33 -1.74 7.40
C TYR A 97 -2.96 -2.04 8.75
N CYS A 98 -4.18 -1.59 9.01
CA CYS A 98 -4.90 -1.89 10.25
C CYS A 98 -5.11 -3.41 10.43
N PHE A 99 -5.43 -4.13 9.36
CA PHE A 99 -5.52 -5.59 9.39
C PHE A 99 -4.17 -6.24 9.75
N VAL A 100 -3.10 -5.80 9.08
CA VAL A 100 -1.74 -6.31 9.29
C VAL A 100 -1.27 -6.02 10.71
N ASP A 101 -1.42 -4.81 11.22
CA ASP A 101 -1.06 -4.42 12.59
C ASP A 101 -1.80 -5.30 13.62
N ARG A 102 -3.11 -5.49 13.47
CA ARG A 102 -3.88 -6.39 14.33
C ARG A 102 -3.34 -7.82 14.27
N LYS A 103 -3.08 -8.35 13.06
CA LYS A 103 -2.55 -9.71 12.88
C LYS A 103 -1.12 -9.88 13.43
N LYS A 104 -0.28 -8.84 13.41
CA LYS A 104 1.02 -8.82 14.10
C LYS A 104 0.83 -8.95 15.61
N LYS A 105 -0.05 -8.13 16.20
CA LYS A 105 -0.30 -8.11 17.66
C LYS A 105 -0.80 -9.45 18.21
N ILE A 106 -1.56 -10.21 17.41
CA ILE A 106 -2.03 -11.55 17.80
C ILE A 106 -1.11 -12.70 17.33
N GLY A 107 0.11 -12.40 16.87
CA GLY A 107 1.10 -13.41 16.48
C GLY A 107 0.75 -14.23 15.23
N LYS A 108 -0.09 -13.69 14.34
CA LYS A 108 -0.49 -14.36 13.08
C LYS A 108 0.37 -13.98 11.88
N LEU A 109 1.22 -12.96 12.02
CA LEU A 109 2.21 -12.56 11.02
C LEU A 109 3.61 -12.69 11.58
N GLN A 110 4.52 -13.18 10.74
CA GLN A 110 5.95 -13.26 11.02
C GLN A 110 6.68 -12.22 10.20
N LYS A 111 7.53 -11.41 10.82
CA LYS A 111 8.45 -10.55 10.08
C LYS A 111 9.54 -11.41 9.45
N LEU A 112 9.59 -11.45 8.13
CA LEU A 112 10.67 -12.09 7.38
C LEU A 112 11.93 -11.23 7.43
N GLY A 113 11.79 -9.91 7.27
CA GLY A 113 12.93 -9.01 7.17
C GLY A 113 12.56 -7.66 6.58
N GLU A 114 13.58 -6.93 6.12
CA GLU A 114 13.45 -5.61 5.51
C GLU A 114 14.15 -5.55 4.15
N ILE A 115 13.55 -4.85 3.19
CA ILE A 115 14.18 -4.55 1.91
C ILE A 115 15.32 -3.55 2.14
N VAL A 116 16.57 -4.00 1.99
CA VAL A 116 17.77 -3.17 2.12
C VAL A 116 18.16 -2.50 0.80
N ASN A 117 17.88 -3.17 -0.33
CA ASN A 117 18.13 -2.65 -1.67
C ASN A 117 16.99 -2.99 -2.63
N TRP A 118 16.63 -2.04 -3.50
CA TRP A 118 15.67 -2.21 -4.59
C TRP A 118 16.36 -2.02 -5.93
N TYR A 119 16.26 -3.01 -6.80
CA TYR A 119 16.84 -3.01 -8.14
C TYR A 119 15.75 -2.70 -9.17
N GLN A 120 15.52 -1.41 -9.42
CA GLN A 120 14.39 -0.91 -10.22
C GLN A 120 14.28 -1.57 -11.61
N GLN A 121 15.39 -1.69 -12.35
CA GLN A 121 15.39 -2.33 -13.67
C GLN A 121 15.01 -3.82 -13.63
N LYS A 122 15.31 -4.52 -12.53
CA LYS A 122 15.02 -5.95 -12.36
C LYS A 122 13.67 -6.19 -11.67
N LYS A 123 13.05 -5.12 -11.14
CA LYS A 123 11.88 -5.17 -10.24
C LYS A 123 12.05 -6.16 -9.09
N ALA A 124 13.26 -6.24 -8.54
CA ALA A 124 13.63 -7.20 -7.49
C ALA A 124 14.31 -6.48 -6.31
N CYS A 125 14.35 -7.10 -5.15
CA CYS A 125 14.99 -6.58 -3.95
C CYS A 125 16.00 -7.55 -3.35
N ALA A 126 16.93 -7.00 -2.58
CA ALA A 126 17.64 -7.74 -1.53
C ALA A 126 16.93 -7.50 -0.20
N ILE A 127 16.70 -8.57 0.56
CA ILE A 127 16.10 -8.54 1.88
C ILE A 127 17.12 -9.01 2.89
N LYS A 128 17.29 -8.23 3.96
CA LYS A 128 17.98 -8.66 5.18
C LYS A 128 16.96 -9.35 6.09
N ILE A 129 17.21 -10.60 6.43
CA ILE A 129 16.32 -11.38 7.28
C ILE A 129 16.30 -10.82 8.71
N SER A 130 15.13 -10.86 9.35
CA SER A 130 14.94 -10.37 10.72
C SER A 130 15.64 -11.27 11.74
N ASP A 131 16.21 -10.65 12.78
CA ASP A 131 16.76 -11.37 13.93
C ASP A 131 15.67 -11.93 14.86
N GLU A 132 14.42 -11.50 14.67
CA GLU A 132 13.25 -11.96 15.43
C GLU A 132 13.06 -13.48 15.33
N PRO A 133 12.56 -14.14 16.39
CA PRO A 133 12.27 -15.57 16.36
C PRO A 133 11.40 -15.97 15.17
N GLN A 134 11.86 -16.94 14.39
CA GLN A 134 11.16 -17.44 13.21
C GLN A 134 10.57 -18.82 13.53
N GLU A 135 9.35 -19.08 13.06
CA GLU A 135 8.74 -20.41 13.14
C GLU A 135 9.62 -21.46 12.42
N PRO A 136 10.06 -22.53 13.12
CA PRO A 136 11.12 -23.43 12.64
C PRO A 136 10.74 -24.23 11.38
N ASN A 137 9.44 -24.39 11.13
CA ASN A 137 8.90 -25.16 10.01
C ASN A 137 8.41 -24.27 8.84
N LYS A 138 8.60 -22.95 8.92
CA LYS A 138 8.17 -22.05 7.85
C LYS A 138 9.16 -22.01 6.70
N ARG A 139 8.58 -21.93 5.51
CA ARG A 139 9.28 -21.89 4.24
C ARG A 139 8.84 -20.65 3.48
N LEU A 140 9.82 -20.02 2.85
CA LEU A 140 9.61 -19.03 1.82
C LEU A 140 9.45 -19.76 0.50
N GLU A 141 8.37 -19.47 -0.24
CA GLU A 141 8.05 -20.17 -1.48
C GLU A 141 7.52 -19.20 -2.54
N VAL A 142 7.86 -19.47 -3.80
CA VAL A 142 7.29 -18.75 -4.95
C VAL A 142 5.78 -19.00 -4.99
N GLY A 143 5.01 -17.97 -5.27
CA GLY A 143 3.54 -17.96 -5.25
C GLY A 143 2.93 -17.61 -3.88
N LYS A 144 3.73 -17.53 -2.80
CA LYS A 144 3.20 -17.13 -1.49
C LYS A 144 2.87 -15.65 -1.46
N LYS A 145 1.75 -15.34 -0.82
CA LYS A 145 1.36 -13.98 -0.45
C LYS A 145 2.19 -13.49 0.73
N VAL A 146 2.62 -12.23 0.65
CA VAL A 146 3.32 -11.48 1.70
C VAL A 146 2.70 -10.09 1.82
N PHE A 147 2.93 -9.44 2.96
CA PHE A 147 2.66 -8.02 3.11
C PHE A 147 3.97 -7.23 3.02
N LEU A 148 3.98 -6.18 2.21
CA LEU A 148 5.04 -5.18 2.17
C LEU A 148 4.56 -3.94 2.95
N VAL A 149 5.27 -3.56 4.01
CA VAL A 149 4.75 -2.59 4.99
C VAL A 149 5.80 -1.54 5.34
N SER A 150 5.39 -0.28 5.39
CA SER A 150 6.16 0.79 6.02
C SER A 150 5.21 1.86 6.56
N GLU A 151 5.11 1.96 7.88
CA GLU A 151 4.28 2.97 8.53
C GLU A 151 4.79 4.39 8.29
N ASN A 152 6.11 4.58 8.24
CA ASN A 152 6.72 5.89 7.98
C ASN A 152 6.40 6.39 6.57
N LYS A 153 6.36 5.48 5.60
CA LYS A 153 6.07 5.81 4.19
C LYS A 153 4.58 5.71 3.85
N LYS A 154 3.73 5.32 4.81
CA LYS A 154 2.30 5.05 4.62
C LYS A 154 2.02 4.08 3.48
N ILE A 155 2.72 2.94 3.51
CA ILE A 155 2.60 1.88 2.51
C ILE A 155 2.23 0.58 3.18
N CYS A 156 1.21 -0.08 2.66
CA CYS A 156 0.85 -1.44 3.02
C CYS A 156 0.23 -2.15 1.83
N GLN A 157 0.90 -3.18 1.32
CA GLN A 157 0.50 -3.84 0.08
C GLN A 157 0.53 -5.36 0.21
N ASN A 158 -0.45 -6.00 -0.41
CA ASN A 158 -0.41 -7.44 -0.69
C ASN A 158 0.46 -7.70 -1.91
N ALA A 159 1.43 -8.58 -1.76
CA ALA A 159 2.31 -8.99 -2.84
C ALA A 159 2.46 -10.51 -2.90
N ILE A 160 2.82 -11.03 -4.06
CA ILE A 160 3.10 -12.43 -4.33
C ILE A 160 4.58 -12.55 -4.66
N ILE A 161 5.27 -13.51 -4.05
CA ILE A 161 6.66 -13.83 -4.39
C ILE A 161 6.70 -14.47 -5.77
N GLU A 162 7.31 -13.82 -6.75
CA GLU A 162 7.46 -14.35 -8.12
C GLU A 162 8.74 -15.18 -8.28
N SER A 163 9.80 -14.82 -7.56
CA SER A 163 11.06 -15.57 -7.60
C SER A 163 11.88 -15.36 -6.34
N ILE A 164 12.72 -16.36 -6.04
CA ILE A 164 13.69 -16.32 -4.94
C ILE A 164 15.07 -16.65 -5.50
N GLN A 165 16.07 -15.88 -5.09
CA GLN A 165 17.47 -16.11 -5.39
C GLN A 165 18.29 -16.07 -4.09
N ILE A 166 19.20 -17.03 -3.94
CA ILE A 166 20.21 -17.01 -2.86
C ILE A 166 21.57 -16.83 -3.51
N ASN A 167 22.38 -15.93 -2.95
CA ASN A 167 23.80 -15.90 -3.26
C ASN A 167 24.53 -16.93 -2.41
N LYS A 168 25.13 -17.95 -3.04
CA LYS A 168 26.01 -18.90 -2.38
C LYS A 168 27.33 -18.95 -3.13
N ASN A 169 28.43 -18.69 -2.43
CA ASN A 169 29.79 -18.66 -3.00
C ASN A 169 29.93 -17.72 -4.21
N GLY A 170 29.29 -16.55 -4.15
CA GLY A 170 29.33 -15.56 -5.23
C GLY A 170 28.42 -15.86 -6.42
N LYS A 171 27.64 -16.96 -6.37
CA LYS A 171 26.70 -17.34 -7.43
C LYS A 171 25.25 -17.22 -6.97
N ASN A 172 24.47 -16.45 -7.72
CA ASN A 172 23.02 -16.36 -7.53
C ASN A 172 22.35 -17.62 -8.06
N THR A 173 21.69 -18.37 -7.19
CA THR A 173 20.99 -19.61 -7.52
C THR A 173 19.49 -19.44 -7.28
N PRO A 174 18.62 -19.66 -8.28
CA PRO A 174 17.18 -19.57 -8.11
C PRO A 174 16.67 -20.73 -7.24
N ARG A 175 15.64 -20.46 -6.45
CA ARG A 175 14.96 -21.45 -5.60
C ARG A 175 13.46 -21.27 -5.70
N ARG A 176 12.73 -22.39 -5.67
CA ARG A 176 11.26 -22.38 -5.56
C ARG A 176 10.77 -22.32 -4.11
N ARG A 177 11.52 -22.93 -3.19
CA ARG A 177 11.22 -23.00 -1.76
C ARG A 177 12.49 -23.09 -0.93
N ILE A 178 12.54 -22.40 0.21
CA ILE A 178 13.67 -22.40 1.14
C ILE A 178 13.15 -22.33 2.58
N PRO A 179 13.63 -23.17 3.52
CA PRO A 179 13.36 -23.01 4.95
C PRO A 179 13.96 -21.70 5.47
N ILE A 180 13.18 -20.91 6.20
CA ILE A 180 13.61 -19.56 6.64
C ILE A 180 14.85 -19.65 7.55
N ARG A 181 14.97 -20.72 8.34
CA ARG A 181 16.15 -20.98 9.18
C ARG A 181 17.47 -21.10 8.40
N GLU A 182 17.43 -21.49 7.12
CA GLU A 182 18.64 -21.65 6.30
C GLU A 182 19.16 -20.32 5.73
N ILE A 183 18.39 -19.24 5.87
CA ILE A 183 18.69 -17.92 5.31
C ILE A 183 18.80 -16.84 6.39
N LYS A 184 18.76 -17.20 7.68
CA LYS A 184 18.73 -16.25 8.79
C LYS A 184 19.89 -15.25 8.75
N ASP A 185 21.09 -15.73 8.43
CA ASP A 185 22.31 -14.92 8.43
C ASP A 185 22.71 -14.47 7.02
N SER A 186 21.75 -14.38 6.08
CA SER A 186 22.02 -14.11 4.66
C SER A 186 21.10 -13.04 4.10
N GLU A 187 21.60 -12.31 3.10
CA GLU A 187 20.75 -11.54 2.21
C GLU A 187 20.13 -12.45 1.15
N ILE A 188 18.82 -12.32 0.96
CA ILE A 188 18.09 -13.05 -0.07
C ILE A 188 17.58 -12.09 -1.16
N GLY A 189 17.65 -12.53 -2.41
CA GLY A 189 17.05 -11.82 -3.53
C GLY A 189 15.60 -12.25 -3.73
N LEU A 190 14.63 -11.33 -3.64
CA LEU A 190 13.22 -11.60 -3.95
C LEU A 190 12.73 -10.74 -5.11
N LYS A 191 11.76 -11.28 -5.85
CA LYS A 191 10.93 -10.52 -6.79
C LYS A 191 9.47 -10.65 -6.38
N PHE A 192 8.74 -9.54 -6.43
CA PHE A 192 7.31 -9.49 -6.16
C PHE A 192 6.53 -9.05 -7.39
N ASP A 193 5.24 -9.38 -7.43
CA ASP A 193 4.28 -8.85 -8.40
C ASP A 193 3.95 -7.35 -8.18
N LYS A 194 4.38 -6.79 -7.04
CA LYS A 194 4.30 -5.37 -6.69
C LYS A 194 5.68 -4.72 -6.66
N GLU A 195 5.70 -3.41 -6.87
CA GLU A 195 6.92 -2.63 -6.68
C GLU A 195 7.28 -2.55 -5.19
N GLY A 196 8.53 -2.85 -4.87
CA GLY A 196 9.09 -2.62 -3.55
C GLY A 196 9.84 -1.30 -3.48
N GLN A 197 10.40 -1.02 -2.31
CA GLN A 197 11.42 0.01 -2.14
C GLN A 197 12.22 -0.30 -0.87
N ARG A 198 13.38 0.33 -0.73
CA ARG A 198 14.17 0.26 0.50
C ARG A 198 13.34 0.69 1.72
N GLY A 199 13.48 -0.01 2.83
CA GLY A 199 12.79 0.30 4.08
C GLY A 199 11.37 -0.27 4.20
N LEU A 200 10.92 -1.10 3.24
CA LEU A 200 9.71 -1.88 3.44
C LEU A 200 10.04 -3.16 4.22
N GLU A 201 9.27 -3.41 5.26
CA GLU A 201 9.26 -4.67 5.99
C GLU A 201 8.41 -5.70 5.24
N VAL A 202 8.84 -6.96 5.28
CA VAL A 202 8.15 -8.08 4.63
C VAL A 202 7.58 -9.01 5.70
N TYR A 203 6.26 -9.24 5.66
CA TYR A 203 5.57 -10.11 6.59
C TYR A 203 4.95 -11.32 5.89
N LEU A 204 5.08 -12.49 6.53
CA LEU A 204 4.51 -13.77 6.11
C LEU A 204 3.31 -14.14 6.99
N VAL A 205 2.29 -14.75 6.41
CA VAL A 205 1.17 -15.33 7.16
C VAL A 205 1.59 -16.64 7.82
N ILE A 206 1.45 -16.72 9.15
CA ILE A 206 1.79 -17.91 9.93
C ILE A 206 0.60 -18.89 9.96
N SER A 207 -0.62 -18.40 10.02
CA SER A 207 -1.84 -19.21 9.91
C SER A 207 -2.98 -18.35 9.37
N GLU A 208 -3.80 -18.93 8.50
CA GLU A 208 -5.09 -18.33 8.11
C GLU A 208 -6.06 -18.34 9.30
#